data_AF-A0A960K563-F1
#
_entry.id   AF-A0A960K563-F1
#
_cell.length_a   1.000
_cell.length_b   1.000
_cell.length_c   1.000
_cell.angle_alpha   90.00
_cell.angle_beta   90.00
_cell.angle_gamma   90.00
#
_symmetry.space_group_name_H-M   'P 1'
#
loop_
_entity.id
_entity.type
_entity.pdbx_description
1 polymer ?
#
loop_
_entity_poly.entity_id
_entity_poly.type
_entity_poly.pdbx_seq_one_letter_code
_entity_poly.pdbx_strand_id
1 'polypeptide(L)' 'MTDPELAVSRLYTAFELFEAGVRMMRQNLRRRYPVAGDEEVEERLNAWLSDRPGARYGDAEGVPGKWPRRKTRSNGS' A
#
# COMPACT_ATOMS: atom_id res chain seq x y z
N MET A 1 4.45 16.14 20.52
CA MET A 1 3.81 15.94 19.21
C MET A 1 2.33 15.75 19.45
N THR A 2 1.49 16.61 18.88
CA THR A 2 0.03 16.51 19.00
C THR A 2 -0.51 15.36 18.14
N ASP A 3 -1.76 14.94 18.37
CA ASP A 3 -2.40 13.88 17.57
C ASP A 3 -2.43 14.19 16.05
N PRO A 4 -2.72 15.44 15.61
CA PRO A 4 -2.60 15.80 14.19
C PRO A 4 -1.19 15.69 13.61
N GLU A 5 -0.16 16.10 14.36
CA GLU A 5 1.23 16.01 13.90
C GLU A 5 1.69 14.56 13.70
N LEU A 6 1.26 13.66 14.61
CA LEU A 6 1.56 12.24 14.50
C LEU A 6 0.85 11.60 13.28
N ALA A 7 -0.40 11.97 13.03
CA ALA A 7 -1.15 11.50 11.87
C ALA A 7 -0.49 11.93 10.54
N VAL A 8 -0.04 13.19 10.46
CA VAL A 8 0.68 13.72 9.30
C VAL A 8 2.01 13.00 9.10
N SER A 9 2.81 12.82 10.16
CA SER A 9 4.07 12.10 10.08
C SER A 9 3.89 10.67 9.57
N ARG A 10 2.89 9.93 10.09
CA ARG A 10 2.58 8.58 9.63
C ARG A 10 2.15 8.53 8.17
N LEU A 11 1.39 9.52 7.71
CA LEU A 11 0.98 9.60 6.31
C LEU A 11 2.19 9.78 5.38
N TYR A 12 3.12 10.69 5.73
CA TYR A 12 4.34 10.86 4.96
C TYR A 12 5.18 9.59 4.93
N THR A 13 5.38 8.94 6.07
CA THR A 13 6.07 7.64 6.13
C THR A 13 5.39 6.60 5.25
N ALA A 14 4.06 6.55 5.22
CA ALA A 14 3.33 5.63 4.35
C ALA A 14 3.59 5.90 2.85
N PHE A 15 3.64 7.16 2.44
CA PHE A 15 3.99 7.51 1.06
C PHE A 15 5.45 7.17 0.72
N GLU A 16 6.40 7.44 1.61
CA GLU A 16 7.80 7.07 1.41
C GLU A 16 7.96 5.55 1.23
N LEU A 17 7.29 4.77 2.08
CA LEU A 17 7.28 3.31 1.99
C LEU A 17 6.63 2.81 0.70
N PHE A 18 5.52 3.43 0.29
CA PHE A 18 4.85 3.12 -0.97
C PHE A 18 5.79 3.34 -2.16
N GLU A 19 6.40 4.51 -2.27
CA GLU A 19 7.31 4.84 -3.36
C GLU A 19 8.54 3.92 -3.39
N ALA A 20 9.11 3.61 -2.21
CA ALA A 20 10.21 2.67 -2.10
C ALA A 20 9.82 1.27 -2.61
N GLY A 21 8.62 0.79 -2.25
CA GLY A 21 8.07 -0.47 -2.72
C GLY A 21 7.88 -0.50 -4.25
N VAL A 22 7.36 0.58 -4.83
CA VAL A 22 7.21 0.71 -6.29
C VAL A 22 8.56 0.64 -7.00
N ARG A 23 9.57 1.37 -6.52
CA ARG A 23 10.93 1.33 -7.09
C ARG A 23 11.54 -0.07 -7.02
N MET A 24 11.38 -0.74 -5.87
CA MET A 24 11.86 -2.11 -5.69
C MET A 24 11.16 -3.08 -6.64
N MET A 25 9.84 -2.99 -6.80
CA MET A 25 9.11 -3.88 -7.70
C MET A 25 9.47 -3.65 -9.17
N ARG A 26 9.66 -2.40 -9.59
CA ARG A 26 10.17 -2.08 -10.93
C ARG A 26 11.51 -2.79 -11.20
N GLN A 27 12.44 -2.76 -10.25
CA GLN A 27 13.72 -3.47 -10.37
C GLN A 27 13.55 -4.99 -10.39
N ASN A 28 12.64 -5.53 -9.59
CA ASN A 28 12.32 -6.96 -9.62
C ASN A 28 11.76 -7.39 -10.98
N LEU A 29 10.89 -6.58 -11.60
CA LEU A 29 10.35 -6.84 -12.93
C LEU A 29 11.45 -6.84 -14.00
N ARG A 30 12.37 -5.86 -13.98
CA ARG A 30 13.53 -5.82 -14.89
C ARG A 30 14.41 -7.07 -14.77
N ARG A 31 14.61 -7.57 -13.54
CA ARG A 31 15.38 -8.82 -13.30
C ARG A 31 14.65 -10.07 -13.80
N ARG A 32 13.32 -10.13 -13.64
CA ARG A 32 12.50 -11.26 -14.09
C ARG A 32 12.32 -11.30 -15.60
N TYR A 33 12.29 -10.12 -16.23
CA TYR A 33 12.06 -9.96 -17.67
C TYR A 33 13.20 -9.13 -18.29
N PRO A 34 14.41 -9.70 -18.45
CA PRO A 34 15.59 -8.94 -18.89
C PRO A 34 15.50 -8.42 -20.34
N VAL A 35 14.62 -9.00 -21.16
CA VAL A 35 14.37 -8.59 -22.55
C VAL A 35 13.23 -7.58 -22.69
N ALA A 36 12.49 -7.34 -21.60
CA ALA A 36 11.37 -6.40 -21.62
C ALA A 36 11.89 -4.96 -21.77
N GLY A 37 11.24 -4.22 -22.66
CA GLY A 37 11.46 -2.78 -22.77
C GLY A 37 10.90 -2.03 -21.56
N ASP A 38 11.23 -0.73 -21.45
CA ASP A 38 10.74 0.10 -20.35
C ASP A 38 9.21 0.16 -20.28
N GLU A 39 8.54 0.31 -21.42
CA GLU A 39 7.07 0.35 -21.51
C GLU A 39 6.43 -0.95 -20.99
N GLU A 40 6.96 -2.09 -21.42
CA GLU A 40 6.49 -3.42 -21.01
C GLU A 40 6.70 -3.68 -19.50
N VAL A 41 7.72 -3.08 -18.90
CA VAL A 41 7.97 -3.11 -17.45
C VAL A 41 6.96 -2.24 -16.71
N GLU A 42 6.65 -1.04 -17.21
CA GLU A 42 5.64 -0.16 -16.62
C GLU A 42 4.23 -0.76 -16.71
N GLU A 43 3.86 -1.40 -17.82
CA GLU A 43 2.59 -2.11 -17.95
C GLU A 43 2.44 -3.22 -16.90
N ARG A 44 3.49 -4.03 -16.72
CA ARG A 44 3.50 -5.09 -15.69
C ARG A 44 3.47 -4.51 -14.28
N LEU A 45 4.13 -3.38 -14.05
CA LEU A 45 4.09 -2.69 -12.77
C LEU A 45 2.68 -2.19 -12.46
N ASN A 46 1.99 -1.61 -13.43
CA ASN A 46 0.61 -1.16 -13.30
C ASN A 46 -0.35 -2.32 -13.04
N ALA A 47 -0.17 -3.44 -13.76
CA ALA A 47 -0.93 -4.67 -13.51
C ALA A 47 -0.70 -5.19 -12.08
N TRP A 48 0.56 -5.20 -11.62
CA TRP A 48 0.89 -5.61 -10.26
C TRP A 48 0.33 -4.66 -9.19
N LEU A 49 0.33 -3.35 -9.43
CA LEU A 49 -0.27 -2.37 -8.51
C LEU A 49 -1.78 -2.54 -8.38
N SER A 50 -2.44 -2.98 -9.46
CA SER A 50 -3.88 -3.18 -9.52
C SER A 50 -4.33 -4.45 -8.80
N ASP A 51 -3.58 -5.56 -8.95
CA ASP A 51 -3.94 -6.86 -8.38
C ASP A 51 -3.31 -7.10 -6.99
N ARG A 52 -2.08 -6.59 -6.77
CA ARG A 52 -1.22 -6.77 -5.59
C ARG A 52 -1.40 -8.17 -4.93
N PRO A 53 -0.78 -9.22 -5.50
CA PRO A 53 -0.88 -10.58 -4.96
C PRO A 53 -0.49 -10.64 -3.48
N GLY A 54 -1.39 -11.13 -2.63
CA GLY A 54 -1.23 -11.17 -1.17
C GLY A 54 -1.84 -10.00 -0.39
N ALA A 55 -2.22 -8.90 -1.07
CA ALA A 55 -2.83 -7.72 -0.48
C ALA A 55 -4.10 -7.27 -1.23
N ARG A 56 -4.84 -8.23 -1.82
CA ARG A 56 -6.08 -7.97 -2.57
C ARG A 56 -7.16 -7.18 -1.80
N TYR A 57 -7.05 -7.12 -0.47
CA TYR A 57 -7.96 -6.40 0.43
C TYR A 57 -7.32 -5.17 1.10
N GLY A 58 -6.14 -4.77 0.65
CA GLY A 58 -5.34 -3.69 1.23
C GLY A 58 -4.36 -4.16 2.31
N ASP A 59 -3.55 -3.20 2.77
CA ASP A 59 -2.44 -3.43 3.70
C ASP A 59 -2.84 -3.25 5.19
N ALA A 60 -4.12 -2.94 5.45
CA ALA A 60 -4.61 -2.70 6.81
C ALA A 60 -5.15 -3.98 7.45
N GLU A 61 -4.83 -4.20 8.73
CA GLU A 61 -5.53 -5.21 9.53
C GLU A 61 -7.01 -4.84 9.67
N GLY A 62 -7.89 -5.60 9.03
CA GLY A 62 -9.33 -5.44 9.17
C GLY A 62 -10.14 -6.08 8.04
N VAL A 63 -11.33 -6.59 8.38
CA VAL A 63 -12.31 -6.99 7.36
C VAL A 63 -12.93 -5.76 6.71
N PRO A 64 -13.16 -5.76 5.38
CA PRO A 64 -13.97 -4.76 4.70
C PRO A 64 -15.30 -4.59 5.45
N GLY A 65 -15.70 -3.34 5.70
CA GLY A 65 -16.87 -3.06 6.51
C GLY A 65 -17.56 -1.78 6.04
N LYS A 66 -18.87 -1.71 6.24
CA LYS A 66 -19.69 -0.57 5.82
C LYS A 66 -19.32 0.67 6.65
N TRP A 67 -18.99 1.76 5.97
CA TRP A 67 -18.79 3.07 6.58
C TRP A 67 -20.15 3.80 6.71
N PRO A 68 -20.43 4.54 7.80
CA PRO A 68 -19.57 4.80 8.96
C PRO A 68 -19.58 3.67 10.01
N ARG A 69 -18.43 3.42 10.65
CA ARG A 69 -18.31 2.41 11.70
C ARG A 69 -18.83 2.96 13.04
N ARG A 70 -19.77 2.24 13.67
CA ARG A 70 -20.22 2.53 15.04
C ARG A 70 -19.07 2.22 16.01
N LYS A 71 -18.55 3.22 16.72
CA LYS A 71 -17.64 2.99 17.85
C LYS A 71 -18.42 2.37 18.99
N THR A 72 -18.22 1.08 19.28
CA THR A 72 -18.62 0.49 20.57
C THR A 72 -17.70 1.06 21.64
N ARG A 73 -18.25 1.89 22.54
CA ARG A 73 -17.58 2.24 23.80
C ARG A 73 -17.55 0.96 24.65
N SER A 74 -16.37 0.38 24.86
CA SER A 74 -16.21 -0.61 25.94
C SER A 74 -16.25 0.15 27.27
N ASN A 75 -17.31 -0.08 28.06
CA ASN A 75 -17.27 0.23 29.48
C ASN A 75 -16.32 -0.77 30.14
N GLY A 76 -15.23 -0.28 30.72
CA GLY A 76 -14.44 -1.06 31.66
C GLY A 76 -15.22 -1.23 32.97
N SER A 77 -15.33 -2.48 33.43
CA SER A 77 -15.58 -2.83 34.83
C SER A 77 -14.26 -2.89 35.59
#